data_AF-A0A354XFL3-F1
#
_entry.id   AF-A0A354XFL3-F1
#
_cell.length_a   1.000
_cell.length_b   1.000
_cell.length_c   1.000
_cell.angle_alpha   90.00
_cell.angle_beta   90.00
_cell.angle_gamma   90.00
#
_symmetry.space_group_name_H-M   'P 1'
#
loop_
_entity.id
_entity.type
_entity.pdbx_description
1 polymer ?
#
loop_
_entity_poly.entity_id
_entity_poly.type
_entity_poly.pdbx_seq_one_letter_code
_entity_poly.pdbx_strand_id
1 'polypeptide(L)'
;ETSPAPDTTMAMVIYALYLASFVLGFTSLIGVIIAYVYRGKGPVWLDEHYRYQIRTFWIGLLYGSIATLLTLILVGFPMLLALVVWFIVRCVKGFKGLQEKRAPSNVDSWLL
;
A
#
# COMPACT_ATOMS: atom_id res chain seq x y z
N GLU A 1 18.38 -23.08 -17.31
CA GLU A 1 18.75 -21.66 -17.14
C GLU A 1 18.11 -21.16 -15.85
N THR A 2 18.91 -20.71 -14.86
CA THR A 2 18.36 -20.06 -13.67
C THR A 2 18.04 -18.62 -14.04
N SER A 3 16.77 -18.29 -14.29
CA SER A 3 16.35 -16.89 -14.42
C SER A 3 16.84 -16.11 -13.19
N PRO A 4 17.42 -14.90 -13.36
CA PRO A 4 17.83 -14.09 -12.23
C PRO A 4 16.64 -13.84 -11.29
N ALA A 5 16.91 -13.82 -9.99
CA ALA A 5 15.88 -13.58 -9.00
C ALA A 5 15.15 -12.25 -9.29
N PRO A 6 13.82 -12.19 -9.16
CA PRO A 6 13.06 -10.96 -9.41
C PRO A 6 13.55 -9.83 -8.50
N ASP A 7 13.74 -8.63 -9.06
CA ASP A 7 14.10 -7.45 -8.27
C ASP A 7 12.87 -6.94 -7.48
N THR A 8 12.97 -7.00 -6.16
CA THR A 8 11.93 -6.56 -5.23
C THR A 8 12.11 -5.13 -4.74
N THR A 9 13.17 -4.44 -5.15
CA THR A 9 13.55 -3.12 -4.62
C THR A 9 12.45 -2.10 -4.81
N MET A 10 11.84 -2.05 -6.00
CA MET A 10 10.80 -1.06 -6.28
C MET A 10 9.52 -1.30 -5.46
N ALA A 11 9.11 -2.55 -5.28
CA ALA A 11 8.01 -2.89 -4.37
C ALA A 11 8.31 -2.47 -2.92
N MET A 12 9.56 -2.65 -2.45
CA MET A 12 9.98 -2.21 -1.12
C MET A 12 9.95 -0.68 -0.98
N VAL A 13 10.47 0.05 -1.98
CA VAL A 13 10.47 1.52 -2.01
C VAL A 13 9.05 2.06 -1.90
N ILE A 14 8.07 1.45 -2.57
CA ILE A 14 6.66 1.89 -2.49
C ILE A 14 6.13 1.78 -1.05
N TYR A 15 6.38 0.66 -0.34
CA TYR A 15 5.99 0.54 1.07
C TYR A 15 6.66 1.60 1.96
N ALA A 16 7.94 1.89 1.72
CA ALA A 16 8.65 2.95 2.45
C ALA A 16 8.06 4.34 2.16
N LEU A 17 7.74 4.66 0.89
CA LEU A 17 7.11 5.92 0.50
C LEU A 17 5.72 6.09 1.10
N TYR A 18 4.96 5.01 1.22
CA TYR A 18 3.65 4.97 1.86
C TYR A 18 3.73 5.24 3.37
N LEU A 19 4.74 4.72 4.06
CA LEU A 19 4.96 5.04 5.46
C LEU A 19 5.50 6.47 5.64
N ALA A 20 6.39 6.91 4.76
CA ALA A 20 6.94 8.27 4.77
C ALA A 20 5.86 9.34 4.54
N SER A 21 4.72 9.01 3.91
CA SER A 21 3.66 9.98 3.64
C SER A 21 2.96 10.47 4.90
N PHE A 22 3.08 9.77 6.04
CA PHE A 22 2.59 10.29 7.31
C PHE A 22 3.39 11.50 7.81
N VAL A 23 4.61 11.68 7.33
CA VAL A 23 5.47 12.83 7.66
C VAL A 23 5.45 13.86 6.54
N LEU A 24 5.54 13.42 5.29
CA LEU A 24 5.73 14.29 4.12
C LEU A 24 4.43 14.57 3.32
N GLY A 25 3.37 13.81 3.55
CA GLY A 25 2.07 13.97 2.89
C GLY A 25 1.98 13.41 1.46
N PHE A 26 2.87 13.84 0.54
CA PHE A 26 2.70 13.59 -0.89
C PHE A 26 3.39 12.32 -1.43
N THR A 27 4.26 11.67 -0.64
CA THR A 27 5.07 10.54 -1.11
C THR A 27 4.25 9.30 -1.47
N SER A 28 3.04 9.15 -0.94
CA SER A 28 2.12 8.06 -1.30
C SER A 28 1.66 8.15 -2.76
N LEU A 29 1.55 9.37 -3.31
CA LEU A 29 1.23 9.58 -4.73
C LEU A 29 2.37 9.08 -5.63
N ILE A 30 3.61 9.35 -5.25
CA ILE A 30 4.80 8.83 -5.96
C ILE A 30 4.79 7.30 -5.92
N GLY A 31 4.53 6.72 -4.74
CA GLY A 31 4.49 5.26 -4.58
C GLY A 31 3.43 4.59 -5.46
N VAL A 32 2.21 5.14 -5.56
CA VAL A 32 1.18 4.54 -6.44
C VAL A 32 1.53 4.66 -7.92
N ILE A 33 2.16 5.77 -8.34
CA ILE A 33 2.63 5.93 -9.73
C ILE A 33 3.67 4.84 -10.05
N ILE A 34 4.66 4.62 -9.17
CA ILE A 34 5.65 3.55 -9.35
C ILE A 34 4.95 2.19 -9.40
N ALA A 35 3.97 1.93 -8.53
CA ALA A 35 3.22 0.68 -8.54
C ALA A 35 2.54 0.42 -9.89
N TYR A 36 1.89 1.43 -10.49
CA TYR A 36 1.30 1.31 -11.83
C TYR A 36 2.34 1.07 -12.92
N VAL A 37 3.50 1.73 -12.85
CA VAL A 37 4.59 1.59 -13.83
C VAL A 37 5.21 0.19 -13.80
N TYR A 38 5.30 -0.44 -12.63
CA TYR A 38 5.96 -1.74 -12.45
C TYR A 38 5.01 -2.94 -12.47
N ARG A 39 3.70 -2.71 -12.34
CA ARG A 39 2.68 -3.74 -12.52
C ARG A 39 2.81 -4.41 -13.89
N GLY A 40 2.76 -5.74 -13.91
CA GLY A 40 2.85 -6.60 -15.08
C GLY A 40 4.28 -6.89 -15.56
N LYS A 41 5.31 -6.33 -14.91
CA LYS A 41 6.72 -6.49 -15.34
C LYS A 41 7.49 -7.59 -14.60
N GLY A 42 6.83 -8.35 -13.73
CA GLY A 42 7.45 -9.36 -12.87
C GLY A 42 6.63 -10.64 -12.74
N PRO A 43 7.09 -11.61 -11.94
CA PRO A 43 6.33 -12.82 -11.67
C PRO A 43 5.01 -12.49 -10.95
N VAL A 44 4.04 -13.40 -11.06
CA VAL A 44 2.67 -13.23 -10.54
C VAL A 44 2.64 -12.77 -9.08
N TRP A 45 3.43 -13.41 -8.21
CA TRP A 45 3.47 -13.06 -6.79
C TRP A 45 3.98 -11.63 -6.52
N LEU A 46 4.89 -11.11 -7.37
CA LEU A 46 5.40 -9.74 -7.26
C LEU A 46 4.41 -8.74 -7.83
N ASP A 47 3.72 -9.09 -8.92
CA ASP A 47 2.62 -8.29 -9.48
C ASP A 47 1.50 -8.07 -8.45
N GLU A 48 1.22 -9.09 -7.64
CA GLU A 48 0.24 -8.99 -6.56
C GLU A 48 0.63 -7.96 -5.49
N HIS A 49 1.93 -7.72 -5.24
CA HIS A 49 2.36 -6.60 -4.38
C HIS A 49 2.00 -5.25 -4.98
N TYR A 50 2.24 -5.04 -6.27
CA TYR A 50 1.88 -3.78 -6.93
C TYR A 50 0.37 -3.57 -6.94
N ARG A 51 -0.42 -4.62 -7.23
CA ARG A 51 -1.89 -4.57 -7.10
C ARG A 51 -2.33 -4.23 -5.67
N TYR A 52 -1.72 -4.86 -4.67
CA TYR A 52 -2.01 -4.62 -3.26
C TYR A 52 -1.68 -3.19 -2.83
N GLN A 53 -0.57 -2.63 -3.31
CA GLN A 53 -0.17 -1.24 -3.06
C GLN A 53 -1.15 -0.26 -3.70
N ILE A 54 -1.47 -0.46 -4.99
CA ILE A 54 -2.47 0.34 -5.71
C ILE A 54 -3.80 0.36 -4.97
N ARG A 55 -4.31 -0.81 -4.55
CA ARG A 55 -5.56 -0.89 -3.78
C ARG A 55 -5.44 -0.17 -2.44
N THR A 56 -4.33 -0.33 -1.74
CA THR A 56 -4.10 0.33 -0.44
C THR A 56 -4.12 1.85 -0.57
N PHE A 57 -3.53 2.40 -1.64
CA PHE A 57 -3.61 3.83 -1.94
C PHE A 57 -5.04 4.29 -2.17
N TRP A 58 -5.80 3.63 -3.07
CA TRP A 58 -7.15 4.07 -3.40
C TRP A 58 -8.16 3.88 -2.27
N ILE A 59 -8.04 2.79 -1.50
CA ILE A 59 -8.84 2.58 -0.29
C ILE A 59 -8.49 3.67 0.74
N GLY A 60 -7.20 3.92 0.97
CA GLY A 60 -6.72 4.96 1.86
C GLY A 60 -7.23 6.35 1.47
N LEU A 61 -7.17 6.69 0.18
CA LEU A 61 -7.65 7.96 -0.34
C LEU A 61 -9.17 8.10 -0.17
N LEU A 62 -9.95 7.08 -0.55
CA LEU A 62 -11.41 7.11 -0.45
C LEU A 62 -11.88 7.27 1.01
N TYR A 63 -11.44 6.38 1.90
CA TYR A 63 -11.83 6.45 3.31
C TYR A 63 -11.19 7.64 4.03
N GLY A 64 -10.02 8.08 3.61
CA GLY A 64 -9.37 9.30 4.11
C GLY A 64 -10.17 10.55 3.78
N SER A 65 -10.66 10.67 2.54
CA SER A 65 -11.54 11.76 2.13
C SER A 65 -12.87 11.74 2.90
N ILE A 66 -13.49 10.56 3.04
CA ILE A 66 -14.74 10.41 3.82
C ILE A 66 -14.52 10.78 5.29
N ALA A 67 -13.49 10.23 5.93
CA ALA A 67 -13.18 10.49 7.32
C ALA A 67 -12.85 11.96 7.56
N THR A 68 -12.11 12.61 6.63
CA THR A 68 -11.82 14.05 6.67
C THR A 68 -13.10 14.88 6.61
N LEU A 69 -14.05 14.57 5.71
CA LEU A 69 -15.34 15.28 5.66
C LEU A 69 -16.14 15.10 6.95
N LEU A 70 -16.12 13.91 7.56
CA LEU A 70 -16.79 13.63 8.82
C LEU A 70 -16.13 14.33 10.04
N THR A 71 -14.91 14.86 9.91
CA THR A 71 -14.31 15.67 10.99
C THR A 71 -15.10 16.95 11.28
N LEU A 72 -15.84 17.46 10.29
CA LEU A 72 -16.71 18.65 10.45
C LEU A 72 -17.77 18.46 11.54
N ILE A 73 -18.13 17.22 11.83
CA ILE A 73 -19.09 16.83 12.89
C ILE A 73 -18.42 16.02 14.01
N LEU A 74 -17.09 16.10 14.16
CA LEU A 74 -16.25 15.42 15.15
C LEU A 74 -16.17 13.88 15.05
N VAL A 75 -17.06 13.22 14.30
CA VAL A 75 -17.05 11.75 14.13
C VAL A 75 -15.87 11.25 13.29
N GLY A 76 -15.28 12.11 12.45
CA GLY A 76 -14.16 11.76 11.58
C GLY A 76 -12.86 11.39 12.31
N PHE A 77 -12.61 11.93 13.51
CA PHE A 77 -11.35 11.70 14.25
C PHE A 77 -11.05 10.23 14.56
N PRO A 78 -11.94 9.45 15.19
CA PRO A 78 -11.71 8.01 15.41
C PRO A 78 -11.57 7.24 14.10
N MET A 79 -12.26 7.66 13.04
CA MET A 79 -12.17 7.03 11.72
C MET A 79 -10.80 7.27 11.06
N LEU A 80 -10.24 8.47 11.17
CA LEU A 80 -8.88 8.78 10.73
C LEU A 80 -7.84 7.96 11.49
N LEU A 81 -7.98 7.81 12.82
CA LEU A 81 -7.08 6.98 13.61
C LEU A 81 -7.11 5.51 13.17
N ALA A 82 -8.32 4.94 13.00
CA ALA A 82 -8.50 3.59 12.50
C ALA A 82 -7.88 3.41 11.09
N LEU A 83 -8.04 4.41 10.22
CA LEU A 83 -7.47 4.41 8.87
C LEU A 83 -5.93 4.42 8.89
N VAL A 84 -5.31 5.23 9.75
CA VAL A 84 -3.86 5.27 9.93
C VAL A 84 -3.33 3.90 10.35
N VAL A 85 -3.95 3.30 11.39
CA VAL A 85 -3.57 1.96 11.87
C VAL A 85 -3.73 0.92 10.75
N TRP A 86 -4.88 0.92 10.07
CA TRP A 86 -5.14 0.01 8.95
C TRP A 86 -4.07 0.12 7.85
N PHE A 87 -3.72 1.35 7.46
CA PHE A 87 -2.76 1.62 6.39
C PHE A 87 -1.34 1.17 6.76
N ILE A 88 -0.92 1.41 8.02
CA ILE A 88 0.36 0.92 8.54
C ILE A 88 0.40 -0.60 8.55
N VAL A 89 -0.63 -1.27 9.09
CA VAL A 89 -0.67 -2.73 9.14
C VAL A 89 -0.64 -3.33 7.74
N ARG A 90 -1.37 -2.75 6.78
CA ARG A 90 -1.33 -3.19 5.37
C ARG A 90 0.08 -3.08 4.80
N CYS A 91 0.79 -1.99 5.05
CA CYS A 91 2.18 -1.81 4.61
C CYS A 91 3.13 -2.84 5.24
N VAL A 92 3.05 -3.05 6.56
CA VAL A 92 3.89 -4.01 7.29
C VAL A 92 3.64 -5.45 6.82
N LYS A 93 2.36 -5.85 6.67
CA LYS A 93 2.01 -7.19 6.16
C LYS A 93 2.50 -7.40 4.72
N GLY A 94 2.32 -6.40 3.86
CA GLY A 94 2.79 -6.42 2.48
C GLY A 94 4.32 -6.52 2.39
N PHE A 95 5.02 -5.71 3.18
CA PHE A 95 6.49 -5.74 3.27
C PHE A 95 6.99 -7.09 3.78
N LYS A 96 6.37 -7.66 4.82
CA LYS A 96 6.72 -8.99 5.33
C LYS A 96 6.56 -10.07 4.25
N GLY A 97 5.44 -10.07 3.52
CA GLY A 97 5.23 -10.99 2.40
C GLY A 97 6.30 -10.85 1.31
N LEU A 98 6.69 -9.61 1.00
CA LEU A 98 7.72 -9.31 0.01
C LEU A 98 9.08 -9.89 0.41
N GLN A 99 9.47 -9.76 1.69
CA GLN A 99 10.71 -10.36 2.23
C GLN A 99 10.68 -11.89 2.16
N GLU A 100 9.51 -12.48 2.38
CA GLU A 100 9.27 -13.92 2.30
C GLU A 100 9.08 -14.42 0.85
N LYS A 101 9.23 -13.53 -0.16
CA LYS A 101 9.01 -13.81 -1.59
C LYS A 101 7.65 -14.48 -1.88
N ARG A 102 6.63 -14.05 -1.15
CA ARG A 102 5.27 -14.55 -1.30
C ARG A 102 4.30 -13.42 -1.58
N ALA A 103 3.24 -13.76 -2.27
CA ALA A 103 2.09 -12.90 -2.45
C ALA A 103 1.57 -12.28 -1.13
N PRO A 104 1.10 -11.01 -1.16
CA PRO A 104 0.30 -10.47 -0.07
C PRO A 104 -0.94 -11.33 0.18
N SER A 105 -1.27 -11.59 1.44
CA SER A 105 -2.57 -12.16 1.79
C SER A 105 -3.69 -11.18 1.44
N ASN A 106 -4.84 -11.70 1.02
CA ASN A 106 -6.07 -10.91 0.85
C ASN A 106 -5.93 -9.72 -0.14
N VAL A 107 -5.29 -9.95 -1.30
CA VAL A 107 -5.05 -8.91 -2.33
C VAL A 107 -6.33 -8.16 -2.70
N ASP A 108 -7.42 -8.89 -2.90
CA ASP A 108 -8.70 -8.31 -3.34
C ASP A 108 -9.59 -7.86 -2.17
N SER A 109 -9.20 -8.15 -0.92
CA SER A 109 -9.90 -7.65 0.25
C SER A 109 -9.36 -6.31 0.70
N TRP A 110 -10.25 -5.54 1.31
CA TRP A 110 -9.91 -4.35 2.10
C TRP A 110 -9.63 -4.70 3.57
N LEU A 111 -9.91 -5.95 3.97
CA LEU A 111 -9.55 -6.47 5.30
C LEU A 111 -8.07 -6.85 5.38
N LEU A 112 -7.59 -7.03 6.62
CA LEU A 112 -6.22 -7.36 6.97
C LEU A 112 -5.79 -8.77 6.55
#